data_AF-A0A1I7RYK9-F1
#
_entry.id   AF-A0A1I7RYK9-F1
#
_cell.length_a   1.000
_cell.length_b   1.000
_cell.length_c   1.000
_cell.angle_alpha   90.00
_cell.angle_beta   90.00
_cell.angle_gamma   90.00
#
_symmetry.space_group_name_H-M   'P 1'
#
loop_
_entity.id
_entity.type
_entity.pdbx_description
1 polymer ?
#
loop_
_entity_poly.entity_id
_entity_poly.type
_entity_poly.pdbx_seq_one_letter_code
_entity_poly.pdbx_strand_id
1 'polypeptide(L)'
;MKVTLENLYVLNDDLFITRKYKLPLPEGFTDEVCEQIKEISDVLDNAVYGIGFAPYKDVDLSLEMAKVKGGPLLWGMIERMQQKVLCATKNAKDRTKEENGICRWIEPMKYHVYSAHDTTLSGLFSTFGFNQTNYNQSGFPDYASAVTLELREKDGKHFVKVLFWPPNDGENFQDITAEVRGCSENCSLDEFIKRSQPYRIEDPSELCQNDQLTRSAAAASISMLLMLISAALSYLK
;
A
#
# COMPACT_ATOMS: atom_id res chain seq x y z
N MET A 1 -12.05 21.83 -15.42
CA MET A 1 -11.43 21.56 -14.10
C MET A 1 -10.16 22.38 -14.00
N LYS A 2 -9.87 23.04 -12.87
CA LYS A 2 -8.55 23.68 -12.67
C LYS A 2 -7.53 22.59 -12.33
N VAL A 3 -6.42 22.54 -13.05
CA VAL A 3 -5.35 21.57 -12.79
C VAL A 3 -4.59 21.99 -11.53
N THR A 4 -4.39 21.04 -10.62
CA THR A 4 -3.63 21.15 -9.37
C THR A 4 -2.71 19.94 -9.24
N LEU A 5 -1.75 19.98 -8.31
CA LEU A 5 -0.90 18.80 -8.05
C LEU A 5 -1.73 17.58 -7.61
N GLU A 6 -2.82 17.79 -6.86
CA GLU A 6 -3.69 16.71 -6.36
C GLU A 6 -4.47 15.99 -7.46
N ASN A 7 -4.80 16.67 -8.56
CA ASN A 7 -5.61 16.09 -9.65
C ASN A 7 -4.82 15.89 -10.95
N LEU A 8 -3.50 16.13 -10.94
CA LEU A 8 -2.65 15.98 -12.11
C LEU A 8 -2.67 14.53 -12.63
N TYR A 9 -2.77 13.54 -11.75
CA TYR A 9 -2.85 12.13 -12.12
C TYR A 9 -4.04 11.83 -13.05
N VAL A 10 -5.18 12.50 -12.86
CA VAL A 10 -6.37 12.33 -13.70
C VAL A 10 -6.08 12.81 -15.12
N LEU A 11 -5.46 14.00 -15.23
CA LEU A 11 -5.07 14.54 -16.53
C LEU A 11 -4.03 13.64 -17.21
N ASN A 12 -3.05 13.13 -16.46
CA ASN A 12 -2.04 12.22 -16.97
C ASN A 12 -2.67 10.92 -17.51
N ASP A 13 -3.59 10.31 -16.75
CA ASP A 13 -4.28 9.07 -17.16
C ASP A 13 -5.14 9.28 -18.41
N ASP A 14 -5.92 10.36 -18.46
CA ASP A 14 -6.75 10.71 -19.63
C ASP A 14 -5.89 10.86 -20.90
N LEU A 15 -4.74 11.55 -20.79
CA LEU A 15 -3.80 11.73 -21.90
C LEU A 15 -3.12 10.41 -22.29
N PHE A 16 -2.73 9.60 -21.32
CA PHE A 16 -2.15 8.27 -21.55
C PHE A 16 -3.12 7.38 -22.34
N ILE A 17 -4.38 7.28 -21.91
CA ILE A 17 -5.42 6.50 -22.58
C ILE A 17 -5.65 7.03 -23.99
N THR A 18 -5.78 8.35 -24.15
CA THR A 18 -5.97 9.00 -25.46
C THR A 18 -4.86 8.61 -26.44
N ARG A 19 -3.59 8.66 -26.00
CA ARG A 19 -2.42 8.26 -26.80
C ARG A 19 -2.43 6.76 -27.09
N LYS A 20 -2.71 5.92 -26.08
CA LYS A 20 -2.75 4.45 -26.22
C LYS A 20 -3.73 4.00 -27.31
N TYR A 21 -4.89 4.65 -27.41
CA TYR A 21 -5.90 4.37 -28.42
C TYR A 21 -5.76 5.21 -29.70
N LYS A 22 -4.66 5.97 -29.86
CA LYS A 22 -4.38 6.81 -31.04
C LYS A 22 -5.50 7.81 -31.36
N LEU A 23 -6.11 8.34 -30.31
CA LEU A 23 -7.15 9.37 -30.42
C LEU A 23 -6.49 10.76 -30.51
N PRO A 24 -7.18 11.75 -31.11
CA PRO A 24 -6.64 13.10 -31.22
C PRO A 24 -6.49 13.75 -29.84
N LEU A 25 -5.30 14.32 -29.58
CA LEU A 25 -5.04 15.09 -28.36
C LEU A 25 -5.74 16.46 -28.41
N PRO A 26 -6.12 17.03 -27.25
CA PRO A 26 -6.64 18.39 -27.19
C PRO A 26 -5.61 19.42 -27.70
N GLU A 27 -6.09 20.56 -28.19
CA GLU A 27 -5.21 21.63 -28.68
C GLU A 27 -4.21 22.06 -27.59
N GLY A 28 -2.92 22.15 -27.97
CA GLY A 28 -1.82 22.49 -27.06
C GLY A 28 -1.19 21.31 -26.31
N PHE A 29 -1.78 20.11 -26.36
CA PHE A 29 -1.17 18.90 -25.80
C PHE A 29 -0.37 18.17 -26.88
N THR A 30 0.94 18.46 -26.94
CA THR A 30 1.90 17.73 -27.77
C THR A 30 2.44 16.51 -27.01
N ASP A 31 3.12 15.59 -27.72
CA ASP A 31 3.80 14.46 -27.06
C ASP A 31 4.80 14.93 -25.98
N GLU A 32 5.49 16.04 -26.22
CA GLU A 32 6.43 16.64 -25.25
C GLU A 32 5.70 17.13 -23.98
N VAL A 33 4.55 17.80 -24.15
CA VAL A 33 3.73 18.25 -23.00
C VAL A 33 3.20 17.05 -22.22
N CYS A 34 2.74 16.00 -22.91
CA CYS A 34 2.29 14.77 -22.26
C CYS A 34 3.42 14.11 -21.45
N GLU A 35 4.64 14.07 -21.98
CA GLU A 35 5.78 13.49 -21.26
C GLU A 35 6.15 14.32 -20.02
N GLN A 36 6.15 15.64 -20.12
CA GLN A 36 6.38 16.52 -18.97
C GLN A 36 5.33 16.33 -17.88
N ILE A 37 4.05 16.18 -18.25
CA ILE A 37 2.97 15.89 -17.29
C ILE A 37 3.21 14.53 -16.63
N LYS A 38 3.62 13.53 -17.40
CA LYS A 38 3.92 12.19 -16.89
C LYS A 38 5.08 12.23 -15.88
N GLU A 39 6.20 12.90 -16.21
CA GLU A 39 7.35 13.00 -15.31
C GLU A 39 6.98 13.64 -13.96
N ILE A 40 6.15 14.69 -13.98
CA ILE A 40 5.65 15.31 -12.75
C ILE A 40 4.72 14.36 -12.00
N SER A 41 3.81 13.66 -12.71
CA SER A 41 2.92 12.66 -12.10
C SER A 41 3.72 11.55 -11.43
N ASP A 42 4.74 11.00 -12.07
CA ASP A 42 5.57 9.93 -11.53
C ASP A 42 6.25 10.33 -10.20
N VAL A 43 6.69 11.58 -10.09
CA VAL A 43 7.24 12.13 -8.84
C VAL A 43 6.17 12.23 -7.75
N LEU A 44 4.97 12.71 -8.11
CA LEU A 44 3.85 12.80 -7.18
C LEU A 44 3.36 11.42 -6.72
N ASP A 45 3.33 10.45 -7.63
CA ASP A 45 2.92 9.08 -7.33
C ASP A 45 3.89 8.45 -6.32
N ASN A 46 5.20 8.55 -6.56
CA ASN A 46 6.21 8.14 -5.57
C ASN A 46 6.01 8.84 -4.23
N ALA A 47 5.74 10.14 -4.24
CA ALA A 47 5.52 10.91 -3.03
C ALA A 47 4.32 10.41 -2.22
N VAL A 48 3.23 10.00 -2.89
CA VAL A 48 2.03 9.43 -2.24
C VAL A 48 2.34 8.13 -1.49
N TYR A 49 3.37 7.38 -1.87
CA TYR A 49 3.79 6.16 -1.15
C TYR A 49 5.00 6.38 -0.23
N GLY A 50 5.37 7.64 0.04
CA GLY A 50 6.51 7.97 0.90
C GLY A 50 7.87 7.66 0.27
N ILE A 51 7.92 7.39 -1.04
CA ILE A 51 9.14 7.05 -1.77
C ILE A 51 9.93 8.33 -2.08
N GLY A 52 11.25 8.29 -1.87
CA GLY A 52 12.14 9.41 -2.16
C GLY A 52 12.20 10.49 -1.07
N PHE A 53 11.49 10.33 0.05
CA PHE A 53 11.57 11.24 1.18
C PHE A 53 12.54 10.76 2.26
N ALA A 54 13.35 11.69 2.77
CA ALA A 54 14.12 11.47 3.99
C ALA A 54 13.19 11.50 5.21
N PRO A 55 13.53 10.79 6.31
CA PRO A 55 12.81 10.89 7.56
C PRO A 55 12.69 12.35 8.03
N TYR A 56 11.53 12.72 8.55
CA TYR A 56 11.25 14.06 9.05
C TYR A 56 10.71 13.99 10.48
N LYS A 57 11.37 14.67 11.42
CA LYS A 57 11.00 14.67 12.86
C LYS A 57 10.79 13.24 13.41
N ASP A 58 11.76 12.37 13.15
CA ASP A 58 11.75 10.95 13.57
C ASP A 58 10.63 10.10 12.94
N VAL A 59 9.93 10.62 11.92
CA VAL A 59 8.94 9.87 11.14
C VAL A 59 9.57 9.43 9.82
N ASP A 60 9.65 8.13 9.60
CA ASP A 60 9.97 7.54 8.30
C ASP A 60 8.69 7.43 7.46
N LEU A 61 8.51 8.38 6.54
CA LEU A 61 7.33 8.41 5.66
C LEU A 61 7.24 7.17 4.77
N SER A 62 8.37 6.58 4.35
CA SER A 62 8.35 5.37 3.53
C SER A 62 7.76 4.18 4.30
N LEU A 63 8.04 4.10 5.60
CA LEU A 63 7.47 3.09 6.48
C LEU A 63 6.00 3.37 6.78
N GLU A 64 5.66 4.58 7.22
CA GLU A 64 4.29 4.91 7.64
C GLU A 64 3.31 4.85 6.45
N MET A 65 3.70 5.35 5.28
CA MET A 65 2.85 5.26 4.08
C MET A 65 2.66 3.83 3.62
N ALA A 66 3.72 2.99 3.64
CA ALA A 66 3.60 1.57 3.32
C ALA A 66 2.70 0.83 4.31
N LYS A 67 2.84 1.11 5.60
CA LYS A 67 2.02 0.55 6.67
C LYS A 67 0.54 0.85 6.45
N VAL A 68 0.19 2.12 6.18
CA VAL A 68 -1.21 2.54 5.98
C VAL A 68 -1.79 2.05 4.65
N LYS A 69 -1.02 2.11 3.56
CA LYS A 69 -1.55 1.85 2.20
C LYS A 69 -1.52 0.38 1.81
N GLY A 70 -0.46 -0.35 2.16
CA GLY A 70 -0.26 -1.75 1.76
C GLY A 70 -0.33 -2.75 2.90
N GLY A 71 -0.05 -2.31 4.14
CA GLY A 71 -0.02 -3.16 5.33
C GLY A 71 -1.26 -4.05 5.50
N PRO A 72 -2.49 -3.54 5.40
CA PRO A 72 -3.69 -4.37 5.54
C PRO A 72 -3.79 -5.51 4.52
N LEU A 73 -3.43 -5.27 3.26
CA LEU A 73 -3.43 -6.31 2.23
C LEU A 73 -2.34 -7.35 2.49
N LEU A 74 -1.12 -6.89 2.78
CA LEU A 74 0.02 -7.76 3.12
C LEU A 74 -0.34 -8.69 4.28
N TRP A 75 -0.88 -8.13 5.37
CA TRP A 75 -1.25 -8.90 6.55
C TRP A 75 -2.42 -9.84 6.31
N GLY A 76 -3.41 -9.43 5.51
CA GLY A 76 -4.47 -10.33 5.08
C GLY A 76 -3.96 -11.53 4.28
N MET A 77 -2.89 -11.37 3.47
CA MET A 77 -2.22 -12.46 2.78
C MET A 77 -1.42 -13.35 3.73
N ILE A 78 -0.61 -12.75 4.62
CA ILE A 78 0.19 -13.46 5.63
C ILE A 78 -0.70 -14.31 6.54
N GLU A 79 -1.79 -13.75 7.06
CA GLU A 79 -2.73 -14.46 7.92
C GLU A 79 -3.32 -15.69 7.22
N ARG A 80 -3.70 -15.57 5.95
CA ARG A 80 -4.17 -16.72 5.16
C ARG A 80 -3.10 -17.79 5.02
N MET A 81 -1.83 -17.41 4.83
CA MET A 81 -0.71 -18.37 4.80
C MET A 81 -0.54 -19.07 6.14
N GLN A 82 -0.52 -18.32 7.25
CA GLN A 82 -0.39 -18.87 8.60
C GLN A 82 -1.54 -19.82 8.95
N GLN A 83 -2.78 -19.44 8.62
CA GLN A 83 -3.96 -20.32 8.76
C GLN A 83 -3.80 -21.60 7.95
N LYS A 84 -3.25 -21.51 6.74
CA LYS A 84 -3.03 -22.67 5.88
C LYS A 84 -1.96 -23.61 6.43
N VAL A 85 -0.88 -23.06 6.99
CA VAL A 85 0.15 -23.85 7.70
C VAL A 85 -0.42 -24.49 8.96
N LEU A 86 -1.19 -23.75 9.77
CA LEU A 86 -1.85 -24.27 10.97
C LEU A 86 -2.72 -25.49 10.64
N CYS A 87 -3.53 -25.39 9.59
CA CYS A 87 -4.42 -26.48 9.20
C CYS A 87 -3.71 -27.65 8.51
N ALA A 88 -2.51 -27.42 7.95
CA ALA A 88 -1.69 -28.49 7.40
C ALA A 88 -0.90 -29.25 8.49
N THR A 89 -0.50 -28.58 9.57
CA THR A 89 0.48 -29.11 10.54
C THR A 89 -0.12 -29.53 11.88
N LYS A 90 -1.21 -28.89 12.33
CA LYS A 90 -1.85 -29.22 13.61
C LYS A 90 -2.87 -30.33 13.44
N ASN A 91 -2.80 -31.40 14.23
CA ASN A 91 -3.79 -32.49 14.17
C ASN A 91 -5.20 -31.95 14.46
N ALA A 92 -6.20 -32.44 13.71
CA ALA A 92 -7.59 -32.00 13.86
C ALA A 92 -8.15 -32.16 15.27
N LYS A 93 -7.70 -33.18 16.02
CA LYS A 93 -8.11 -33.43 17.42
C LYS A 93 -7.58 -32.38 18.40
N ASP A 94 -6.46 -31.76 18.09
CA ASP A 94 -5.78 -30.79 18.95
C ASP A 94 -6.21 -29.34 18.61
N ARG A 95 -7.07 -29.17 17.60
CA ARG A 95 -7.57 -27.86 17.16
C ARG A 95 -8.70 -27.37 18.06
N THR A 96 -8.70 -26.07 18.37
CA THR A 96 -9.82 -25.39 19.01
C THR A 96 -11.05 -25.36 18.10
N LYS A 97 -12.22 -25.02 18.65
CA LYS A 97 -13.44 -24.85 17.85
C LYS A 97 -13.28 -23.76 16.78
N GLU A 98 -12.57 -22.69 17.10
CA GLU A 98 -12.27 -21.58 16.20
C GLU A 98 -11.34 -22.02 15.07
N GLU A 99 -10.22 -22.68 15.41
CA GLU A 99 -9.28 -23.23 14.43
C GLU A 99 -9.99 -24.22 13.48
N ASN A 100 -10.89 -25.05 13.97
CA ASN A 100 -11.68 -25.94 13.14
C ASN A 100 -12.62 -25.19 12.17
N GLY A 101 -13.16 -24.03 12.58
CA GLY A 101 -13.93 -23.15 11.70
C GLY A 101 -13.07 -22.57 10.58
N ILE A 102 -11.88 -22.07 10.93
CA ILE A 102 -10.89 -21.56 9.97
C ILE A 102 -10.48 -22.66 9.00
N CYS A 103 -10.11 -23.85 9.50
CA CYS A 103 -9.64 -24.97 8.70
C CYS A 103 -10.67 -25.44 7.69
N ARG A 104 -11.95 -25.47 8.05
CA ARG A 104 -13.04 -25.83 7.14
C ARG A 104 -13.08 -24.96 5.88
N TRP A 105 -12.78 -23.66 6.01
CA TRP A 105 -12.78 -22.72 4.90
C TRP A 105 -11.43 -22.71 4.17
N ILE A 106 -10.33 -22.66 4.92
CA ILE A 106 -9.02 -22.44 4.34
C ILE A 106 -8.49 -23.72 3.68
N GLU A 107 -8.68 -24.94 4.22
CA GLU A 107 -8.13 -26.19 3.65
C GLU A 107 -8.53 -26.40 2.18
N PRO A 108 -9.80 -26.13 1.81
CA PRO A 108 -10.33 -25.86 0.48
C PRO A 108 -9.41 -25.27 -0.56
N MET A 109 -8.87 -24.14 -0.11
CA MET A 109 -8.60 -22.99 -0.92
C MET A 109 -7.17 -23.07 -1.42
N LYS A 110 -7.02 -23.31 -2.72
CA LYS A 110 -5.72 -23.34 -3.39
C LYS A 110 -5.28 -21.96 -3.86
N TYR A 111 -6.23 -21.08 -4.15
CA TYR A 111 -5.95 -19.77 -4.71
C TYR A 111 -6.98 -18.75 -4.23
N HIS A 112 -6.54 -17.53 -3.93
CA HIS A 112 -7.36 -16.41 -3.51
C HIS A 112 -6.94 -15.16 -4.28
N VAL A 113 -7.90 -14.56 -5.00
CA VAL A 113 -7.64 -13.45 -5.92
C VAL A 113 -8.26 -12.17 -5.40
N TYR A 114 -7.48 -11.11 -5.43
CA TYR A 114 -7.95 -9.74 -5.24
C TYR A 114 -7.96 -9.04 -6.59
N SER A 115 -9.15 -8.79 -7.13
CA SER A 115 -9.30 -7.88 -8.28
C SER A 115 -9.36 -6.46 -7.73
N ALA A 116 -8.37 -5.65 -8.05
CA ALA A 116 -8.18 -4.35 -7.42
C ALA A 116 -7.61 -3.32 -8.42
N HIS A 117 -6.96 -2.29 -7.91
CA HIS A 117 -6.43 -1.17 -8.68
C HIS A 117 -4.89 -1.19 -8.73
N ASP A 118 -4.32 -0.45 -9.66
CA ASP A 118 -2.90 -0.10 -9.72
C ASP A 118 -2.35 0.40 -8.38
N THR A 119 -3.07 1.29 -7.70
CA THR A 119 -2.78 1.80 -6.36
C THR A 119 -2.70 0.71 -5.30
N THR A 120 -3.45 -0.38 -5.48
CA THR A 120 -3.38 -1.54 -4.58
C THR A 120 -2.05 -2.27 -4.74
N LEU A 121 -1.58 -2.45 -5.97
CA LEU A 121 -0.27 -3.03 -6.25
C LEU A 121 0.86 -2.13 -5.78
N SER A 122 0.81 -0.82 -6.04
CA SER A 122 1.80 0.13 -5.53
C SER A 122 1.84 0.18 -4.00
N GLY A 123 0.67 0.11 -3.35
CA GLY A 123 0.57 -0.05 -1.91
C GLY A 123 1.30 -1.30 -1.44
N LEU A 124 1.02 -2.46 -2.04
CA LEU A 124 1.70 -3.71 -1.69
C LEU A 124 3.21 -3.65 -1.97
N PHE A 125 3.65 -3.11 -3.10
CA PHE A 125 5.05 -2.91 -3.47
C PHE A 125 5.81 -2.00 -2.50
N SER A 126 5.17 -0.96 -1.97
CA SER A 126 5.78 -0.13 -0.93
C SER A 126 6.10 -0.94 0.33
N THR A 127 5.26 -1.94 0.68
CA THR A 127 5.57 -2.87 1.78
C THR A 127 6.71 -3.81 1.44
N PHE A 128 6.99 -4.08 0.16
CA PHE A 128 8.16 -4.86 -0.24
C PHE A 128 9.47 -4.08 -0.12
N GLY A 129 9.40 -2.77 0.10
CA GLY A 129 10.57 -1.91 0.23
C GLY A 129 11.17 -1.52 -1.12
N PHE A 130 10.36 -1.50 -2.17
CA PHE A 130 10.75 -1.00 -3.49
C PHE A 130 10.83 0.52 -3.49
N ASN A 131 11.70 1.06 -4.34
CA ASN A 131 11.96 2.49 -4.46
C ASN A 131 11.18 3.13 -5.62
N GLN A 132 10.20 2.42 -6.16
CA GLN A 132 9.30 2.90 -7.20
C GLN A 132 7.90 2.35 -6.97
N THR A 133 6.88 3.04 -7.49
CA THR A 133 5.47 2.63 -7.40
C THR A 133 5.11 1.42 -8.24
N ASN A 134 5.89 1.10 -9.28
CA ASN A 134 5.72 -0.09 -10.11
C ASN A 134 6.98 -0.97 -10.08
N TYR A 135 7.32 -1.45 -8.88
CA TYR A 135 8.46 -2.33 -8.61
C TYR A 135 9.83 -1.74 -8.99
N ASN A 136 10.24 -1.81 -10.25
CA ASN A 136 11.48 -1.21 -10.77
C ASN A 136 11.23 -0.10 -11.82
N GLN A 137 9.97 0.29 -12.05
CA GLN A 137 9.56 1.32 -12.99
C GLN A 137 8.80 2.45 -12.29
N SER A 138 8.97 3.67 -12.80
CA SER A 138 8.19 4.84 -12.36
C SER A 138 6.73 4.74 -12.82
N GLY A 139 5.85 5.45 -12.10
CA GLY A 139 4.42 5.48 -12.40
C GLY A 139 3.67 4.24 -11.87
N PHE A 140 2.38 4.18 -12.14
CA PHE A 140 1.52 3.09 -11.68
C PHE A 140 1.67 1.80 -12.49
N PRO A 141 1.45 0.62 -11.89
CA PRO A 141 1.46 -0.65 -12.61
C PRO A 141 0.51 -0.69 -13.81
N ASP A 142 0.98 -1.27 -14.91
CA ASP A 142 0.25 -1.38 -16.17
C ASP A 142 -1.07 -2.16 -16.02
N TYR A 143 -2.00 -1.96 -16.96
CA TYR A 143 -3.25 -2.71 -17.03
C TYR A 143 -3.01 -4.22 -17.06
N ALA A 144 -3.71 -4.94 -16.18
CA ALA A 144 -3.57 -6.37 -15.97
C ALA A 144 -2.23 -6.82 -15.37
N SER A 145 -1.44 -5.90 -14.80
CA SER A 145 -0.35 -6.27 -13.89
C SER A 145 -0.88 -7.09 -12.72
N ALA A 146 -0.10 -8.07 -12.29
CA ALA A 146 -0.46 -8.93 -11.17
C ALA A 146 0.77 -9.27 -10.35
N VAL A 147 0.57 -9.49 -9.04
CA VAL A 147 1.59 -10.04 -8.16
C VAL A 147 1.00 -11.24 -7.43
N THR A 148 1.77 -12.33 -7.36
CA THR A 148 1.37 -13.55 -6.66
C THR A 148 2.33 -13.84 -5.52
N LEU A 149 1.78 -14.10 -4.35
CA LEU A 149 2.53 -14.56 -3.18
C LEU A 149 2.15 -16.02 -2.95
N GLU A 150 3.08 -16.92 -3.26
CA GLU A 150 2.86 -18.36 -3.15
C GLU A 150 3.43 -18.90 -1.85
N LEU A 151 2.59 -19.59 -1.07
CA LEU A 151 3.05 -20.41 0.04
C LEU A 151 3.49 -21.78 -0.52
N ARG A 152 4.79 -22.07 -0.44
CA ARG A 152 5.39 -23.33 -0.87
C ARG A 152 5.84 -24.15 0.34
N GLU A 153 5.77 -25.47 0.24
CA GLU A 153 6.27 -26.40 1.24
C GLU A 153 7.37 -27.28 0.63
N LYS A 154 8.46 -27.47 1.38
CA LYS A 154 9.53 -28.39 1.05
C LYS A 154 10.16 -28.94 2.34
N ASP A 155 10.16 -30.27 2.48
CA ASP A 155 10.76 -31.00 3.60
C ASP A 155 10.24 -30.53 4.98
N GLY A 156 8.94 -30.26 5.06
CA GLY A 156 8.25 -29.76 6.25
C GLY A 156 8.46 -28.27 6.54
N LYS A 157 9.19 -27.55 5.69
CA LYS A 157 9.45 -26.12 5.82
C LYS A 157 8.64 -25.32 4.82
N HIS A 158 8.24 -24.12 5.22
CA HIS A 158 7.38 -23.24 4.42
C HIS A 158 8.15 -22.02 3.92
N PHE A 159 7.91 -21.67 2.66
CA PHE A 159 8.57 -20.60 1.95
C PHE A 159 7.55 -19.72 1.23
N VAL A 160 7.89 -18.46 1.02
CA VAL A 160 7.10 -17.51 0.23
C VAL A 160 7.82 -17.23 -1.07
N LYS A 161 7.12 -17.42 -2.20
CA LYS A 161 7.57 -16.97 -3.51
C LYS A 161 6.78 -15.74 -3.92
N VAL A 162 7.46 -14.69 -4.36
CA VAL A 162 6.82 -13.48 -4.88
C VAL A 162 7.10 -13.38 -6.37
N LEU A 163 6.06 -13.44 -7.18
CA LEU A 163 6.16 -13.34 -8.64
C LEU A 163 5.39 -12.12 -9.13
N PHE A 164 5.99 -11.36 -10.03
CA PHE A 164 5.37 -10.21 -10.70
C PHE A 164 5.09 -10.53 -12.16
N TRP A 165 3.90 -10.18 -12.63
CA TRP A 165 3.51 -10.23 -14.03
C TRP A 165 3.46 -8.81 -14.60
N PRO A 166 4.47 -8.42 -15.40
CA PRO A 166 4.45 -7.19 -16.18
C PRO A 166 3.84 -7.47 -17.57
N PRO A 167 2.59 -7.05 -17.84
CA PRO A 167 1.84 -7.44 -19.03
C PRO A 167 2.47 -6.97 -20.35
N ASN A 168 3.39 -6.00 -20.30
CA ASN A 168 4.09 -5.44 -21.46
C ASN A 168 5.57 -5.86 -21.54
N ASP A 169 6.07 -6.70 -20.63
CA ASP A 169 7.49 -7.07 -20.54
C ASP A 169 7.67 -8.60 -20.45
N GLY A 170 7.57 -9.25 -21.61
CA GLY A 170 7.75 -10.69 -21.75
C GLY A 170 6.52 -11.53 -21.38
N GLU A 171 6.45 -12.75 -21.91
CA GLU A 171 5.31 -13.67 -21.67
C GLU A 171 5.48 -14.50 -20.37
N ASN A 172 6.24 -14.02 -19.38
CA ASN A 172 6.57 -14.80 -18.18
C ASN A 172 6.51 -13.99 -16.90
N PHE A 173 6.15 -14.66 -15.80
CA PHE A 173 6.30 -14.12 -14.46
C PHE A 173 7.77 -13.91 -14.12
N GLN A 174 8.07 -12.75 -13.54
CA GLN A 174 9.36 -12.40 -12.97
C GLN A 174 9.40 -12.81 -11.51
N ASP A 175 10.44 -13.54 -11.12
CA ASP A 175 10.67 -13.93 -9.73
C ASP A 175 11.38 -12.82 -8.97
N ILE A 176 10.60 -12.05 -8.21
CA ILE A 176 11.08 -10.88 -7.46
C ILE A 176 11.31 -11.20 -5.98
N THR A 177 11.37 -12.49 -5.61
CA THR A 177 11.43 -12.93 -4.21
C THR A 177 12.67 -12.39 -3.49
N ALA A 178 13.84 -12.36 -4.14
CA ALA A 178 15.07 -11.88 -3.53
C ALA A 178 15.16 -10.35 -3.43
N GLU A 179 14.30 -9.64 -4.15
CA GLU A 179 14.28 -8.18 -4.21
C GLU A 179 13.36 -7.57 -3.15
N VAL A 180 12.41 -8.38 -2.68
CA VAL A 180 11.61 -8.11 -1.48
C VAL A 180 12.57 -7.92 -0.30
N ARG A 181 12.71 -6.69 0.19
CA ARG A 181 13.65 -6.33 1.27
C ARG A 181 13.54 -7.27 2.48
N GLY A 182 14.65 -7.88 2.90
CA GLY A 182 14.67 -8.83 4.02
C GLY A 182 14.32 -10.27 3.65
N CYS A 183 14.17 -10.59 2.37
CA CYS A 183 14.09 -11.97 1.85
C CYS A 183 15.36 -12.37 1.11
N SER A 184 15.60 -13.68 1.04
CA SER A 184 16.51 -14.32 0.08
C SER A 184 15.71 -14.99 -1.04
N GLU A 185 16.38 -15.60 -2.04
CA GLU A 185 15.69 -16.39 -3.08
C GLU A 185 14.77 -17.49 -2.51
N ASN A 186 15.14 -18.03 -1.35
CA ASN A 186 14.39 -19.02 -0.58
C ASN A 186 13.83 -18.39 0.70
N CYS A 187 13.03 -17.32 0.56
CA CYS A 187 12.45 -16.63 1.71
C CYS A 187 11.54 -17.57 2.51
N SER A 188 11.94 -17.93 3.73
CA SER A 188 11.09 -18.72 4.61
C SER A 188 9.85 -17.91 5.03
N LEU A 189 8.76 -18.59 5.37
CA LEU A 189 7.56 -17.92 5.86
C LEU A 189 7.86 -17.06 7.11
N ASP A 190 8.73 -17.53 8.00
CA ASP A 190 9.12 -16.81 9.21
C ASP A 190 9.92 -15.54 8.89
N GLU A 191 10.85 -15.60 7.94
CA GLU A 191 11.57 -14.42 7.44
C GLU A 191 10.60 -13.41 6.83
N PHE A 192 9.68 -13.90 5.98
CA PHE A 192 8.66 -13.06 5.35
C PHE A 192 7.73 -12.39 6.38
N ILE A 193 7.32 -13.10 7.42
CA ILE A 193 6.54 -12.53 8.53
C ILE A 193 7.37 -11.49 9.27
N LYS A 194 8.62 -11.82 9.63
CA LYS A 194 9.51 -10.94 10.41
C LYS A 194 9.76 -9.62 9.70
N ARG A 195 10.07 -9.64 8.40
CA ARG A 195 10.25 -8.41 7.59
C ARG A 195 8.96 -7.60 7.43
N SER A 196 7.80 -8.23 7.65
CA SER A 196 6.49 -7.60 7.47
C SER A 196 5.90 -7.00 8.76
N GLN A 197 6.49 -7.34 9.92
CA GLN A 197 6.07 -6.83 11.25
C GLN A 197 5.90 -5.30 11.29
N PRO A 198 6.80 -4.47 10.74
CA PRO A 198 6.65 -3.02 10.80
C PRO A 198 5.37 -2.49 10.13
N TYR A 199 4.81 -3.23 9.17
CA TYR A 199 3.61 -2.84 8.43
C TYR A 199 2.29 -3.34 9.08
N ARG A 200 2.36 -4.00 10.24
CA ARG A 200 1.17 -4.50 10.93
C ARG A 200 0.42 -3.37 11.61
N ILE A 201 -0.90 -3.38 11.47
CA ILE A 201 -1.81 -2.48 12.16
C ILE A 201 -2.68 -3.37 13.05
N GLU A 202 -2.51 -3.28 14.36
CA GLU A 202 -3.31 -4.06 15.32
C GLU A 202 -4.74 -3.49 15.42
N ASP A 203 -4.84 -2.17 15.51
CA ASP A 203 -6.11 -1.45 15.48
C ASP A 203 -6.07 -0.32 14.45
N PRO A 204 -6.83 -0.43 13.34
CA PRO A 204 -6.95 0.64 12.35
C PRO A 204 -7.43 1.97 12.94
N SER A 205 -8.14 1.95 14.06
CA SER A 205 -8.61 3.17 14.72
C SER A 205 -7.46 4.06 15.20
N GLU A 206 -6.32 3.47 15.57
CA GLU A 206 -5.13 4.20 16.02
C GLU A 206 -4.56 5.10 14.91
N LEU A 207 -4.70 4.71 13.65
CA LEU A 207 -4.28 5.53 12.51
C LEU A 207 -5.13 6.79 12.33
N CYS A 208 -6.35 6.79 12.88
CA CYS A 208 -7.29 7.90 12.81
C CYS A 208 -7.34 8.74 14.10
N GLN A 209 -6.64 8.33 15.16
CA GLN A 209 -6.59 9.05 16.42
C GLN A 209 -5.65 10.25 16.30
N ASN A 210 -6.20 11.39 15.86
CA ASN A 210 -5.42 12.60 15.65
C ASN A 210 -5.44 13.50 16.90
N ASP A 211 -4.48 13.28 17.80
CA ASP A 211 -4.30 14.07 19.02
C ASP A 211 -3.92 15.54 18.76
N GLN A 212 -3.52 15.88 17.53
CA GLN A 212 -3.19 17.25 17.13
C GLN A 212 -4.39 18.03 16.55
N LEU A 213 -5.29 17.37 15.80
CA LEU A 213 -6.51 18.02 15.32
C LEU A 213 -7.51 18.32 16.45
N THR A 214 -7.59 17.48 17.48
CA THR A 214 -8.45 17.69 18.66
C THR A 214 -7.96 18.83 19.56
N ARG A 215 -6.63 18.98 19.72
CA ARG A 215 -6.05 20.09 20.52
C ARG A 215 -6.29 21.46 19.89
N SER A 216 -6.24 21.57 18.56
CA SER A 216 -6.51 22.84 17.86
C SER A 216 -7.97 23.30 18.02
N ALA A 217 -8.92 22.37 18.08
CA ALA A 217 -10.33 22.69 18.34
C ALA A 217 -10.59 23.14 19.78
N ALA A 218 -9.92 22.53 20.77
CA ALA A 218 -10.06 22.87 22.19
C ALA A 218 -9.33 24.19 22.57
N ALA A 219 -8.20 24.51 21.93
CA ALA A 219 -7.52 25.78 22.15
C ALA A 219 -8.32 26.98 21.59
N ALA A 220 -9.02 26.79 20.47
CA ALA A 220 -9.84 27.84 19.85
C ALA A 220 -11.06 28.23 20.71
N SER A 221 -11.63 27.29 21.47
CA SER A 221 -12.82 27.55 22.32
C SER A 221 -12.48 28.29 23.62
N ILE A 222 -11.29 28.06 24.20
CA ILE A 222 -10.87 28.73 25.45
C ILE A 222 -10.46 30.19 25.19
N SER A 223 -9.76 30.47 24.08
CA SER A 223 -9.39 31.85 23.71
C SER A 223 -10.60 32.72 23.39
N MET A 224 -11.66 32.16 22.78
CA MET A 224 -12.90 32.88 22.53
C MET A 224 -13.66 33.21 23.82
N LEU A 225 -13.67 32.28 24.79
CA LEU A 225 -14.31 32.49 26.09
C LEU A 225 -13.59 33.57 26.92
N LEU A 226 -12.24 33.59 26.90
CA LEU A 226 -11.45 34.62 27.57
C LEU A 226 -11.64 36.00 26.95
N MET A 227 -11.76 36.09 25.62
CA MET A 227 -12.07 37.35 24.94
C MET A 227 -13.48 37.85 25.28
N LEU A 228 -14.48 36.98 25.32
CA LEU A 228 -15.85 37.35 25.72
C LEU A 228 -15.94 37.80 27.19
N ILE A 229 -15.19 37.18 28.10
CA ILE A 229 -15.12 37.60 29.51
C ILE A 229 -14.44 38.97 29.63
N SER A 230 -13.37 39.21 28.88
CA SER A 230 -12.68 40.52 28.88
C SER A 230 -13.53 41.64 28.26
N ALA A 231 -14.34 41.34 27.24
CA ALA A 231 -15.32 42.25 26.66
C ALA A 231 -16.47 42.54 27.65
N ALA A 232 -17.01 41.52 28.33
CA ALA A 232 -18.06 41.72 29.33
C ALA A 232 -17.58 42.54 30.54
N LEU A 233 -16.34 42.34 30.99
CA LEU A 233 -15.74 43.10 32.09
C LEU A 233 -15.43 44.56 31.74
N SER A 234 -15.22 44.87 30.46
CA SER A 234 -15.01 46.26 29.99
C SER A 234 -16.31 47.05 29.81
N TYR A 235 -17.46 46.38 29.73
CA TYR A 235 -18.79 47.01 29.75
C TYR A 235 -19.37 47.22 31.16
N LEU A 236 -18.73 46.68 32.21
CA LEU A 236 -19.14 46.79 33.61
C LEU A 236 -18.34 47.85 34.40
N LYS A 237 -17.66 48.77 33.70
CA LYS A 237 -17.00 49.95 34.27
C LYS A 237 -17.63 51.24 33.77
#